data_AF-A0A3P6AIE1-F1
#
_entry.id   AF-A0A3P6AIE1-F1
#
_cell.length_a   1.000
_cell.length_b   1.000
_cell.length_c   1.000
_cell.angle_alpha   90.00
_cell.angle_beta   90.00
_cell.angle_gamma   90.00
#
_symmetry.space_group_name_H-M   'P 1'
#
loop_
_entity.id
_entity.type
_entity.pdbx_description
1 polymer ?
#
loop_
_entity_poly.entity_id
_entity_poly.type
_entity_poly.pdbx_seq_one_letter_code
_entity_poly.pdbx_strand_id
1 'polypeptide(L)'
;MTLTGARAWTVGLCNSCVVVMAGRWIMFDNGAWDFKIDNDRMGRAVESSKIRGAEELKTCILAAYGLLGREVSAEMSYWLNDGESEMVGLVASPVEIATNKDFRIFKALHRADKSVNLFVTLRESVGGEMIFLRSE
;
A
#
# COMPACT_ATOMS: atom_id res chain seq x y z
N MET A 1 34.76 -23.90 4.00
CA MET A 1 33.55 -24.00 3.14
C MET A 1 32.36 -24.14 4.05
N THR A 2 31.68 -23.04 4.32
CA THR A 2 30.53 -23.00 5.24
C THR A 2 29.40 -22.32 4.51
N LEU A 3 28.48 -23.13 3.98
CA LEU A 3 27.16 -22.69 3.55
C LEU A 3 26.34 -22.42 4.82
N THR A 4 26.38 -21.19 5.33
CA THR A 4 25.48 -20.76 6.39
C THR A 4 24.06 -20.69 5.84
N GLY A 5 23.19 -21.48 6.46
CA GLY A 5 21.84 -21.76 6.01
C GLY A 5 20.99 -20.52 5.83
N ALA A 6 20.27 -20.51 4.71
CA ALA A 6 19.15 -19.63 4.48
C ALA A 6 18.14 -19.81 5.62
N ARG A 7 17.98 -18.78 6.45
CA ARG A 7 16.81 -18.67 7.33
C ARG A 7 15.60 -18.47 6.45
N ALA A 8 14.83 -19.53 6.26
CA ALA A 8 13.45 -19.43 5.81
C ALA A 8 12.70 -18.57 6.85
N TRP A 9 12.36 -17.35 6.46
CA TRP A 9 11.48 -16.49 7.22
C TRP A 9 10.05 -17.01 7.03
N THR A 10 9.64 -18.02 7.80
CA THR A 10 8.23 -18.19 8.15
C THR A 10 7.89 -17.10 9.17
N VAL A 11 7.85 -15.85 8.70
CA VAL A 11 7.41 -14.71 9.52
C VAL A 11 5.90 -14.75 9.48
N GLY A 12 5.30 -15.30 10.54
CA GLY A 12 3.99 -14.81 10.95
C GLY A 12 4.10 -13.29 10.99
N LEU A 13 3.33 -12.60 10.14
CA LEU A 13 3.39 -11.14 10.00
C LEU A 13 3.36 -10.54 11.41
N CYS A 14 4.40 -9.79 11.73
CA CYS A 14 4.51 -9.13 13.01
C CYS A 14 3.27 -8.27 13.27
N ASN A 15 2.84 -8.09 14.53
CA ASN A 15 1.64 -7.29 14.86
C ASN A 15 1.71 -5.83 14.38
N SER A 16 2.88 -5.37 13.94
CA SER A 16 3.16 -4.04 13.40
C SER A 16 3.41 -4.01 11.89
N CYS A 17 3.35 -5.16 11.21
CA CYS A 17 3.59 -5.29 9.78
C CYS A 17 2.31 -4.89 9.03
N VAL A 18 2.44 -3.97 8.09
CA VAL A 18 1.37 -3.57 7.16
C VAL A 18 1.64 -4.26 5.82
N VAL A 19 0.63 -4.95 5.28
CA VAL A 19 0.68 -5.45 3.91
C VAL A 19 0.37 -4.31 2.95
N VAL A 20 1.27 -4.12 1.98
CA VAL A 20 1.20 -3.08 0.96
C VAL A 20 0.97 -3.74 -0.39
N MET A 21 -0.13 -3.42 -1.05
CA MET A 21 -0.49 -3.92 -2.37
C MET A 21 -0.30 -2.83 -3.42
N ALA A 22 0.56 -3.08 -4.41
CA ALA A 22 0.73 -2.19 -5.55
C ALA A 22 -0.35 -2.43 -6.62
N GLY A 23 -0.78 -1.36 -7.27
CA GLY A 23 -1.81 -1.43 -8.30
C GLY A 23 -2.39 -0.06 -8.60
N ARG A 24 -3.64 -0.05 -9.05
CA ARG A 24 -4.37 1.18 -9.39
C ARG A 24 -5.85 1.05 -9.07
N TRP A 25 -6.43 2.14 -8.56
CA TRP A 25 -7.87 2.26 -8.41
C TRP A 25 -8.55 2.48 -9.76
N ILE A 26 -9.70 1.83 -9.93
CA ILE A 26 -10.61 1.97 -11.06
C ILE A 26 -11.96 2.38 -10.48
N MET A 27 -12.47 3.53 -10.87
CA MET A 27 -13.87 3.90 -10.65
C MET A 27 -14.65 3.54 -11.91
N PHE A 28 -15.69 2.76 -11.76
CA PHE A 28 -16.61 2.42 -12.85
C PHE A 28 -17.71 3.48 -12.99
N ASP A 29 -18.37 3.52 -14.14
CA ASP A 29 -19.45 4.48 -14.43
C ASP A 29 -20.65 4.36 -13.46
N ASN A 30 -20.81 3.20 -12.82
CA ASN A 30 -21.83 2.97 -11.79
C ASN A 30 -21.41 3.47 -10.39
N GLY A 31 -20.26 4.11 -10.26
CA GLY A 31 -19.71 4.61 -9.00
C GLY A 31 -18.99 3.56 -8.15
N ALA A 32 -18.94 2.29 -8.58
CA ALA A 32 -18.19 1.26 -7.89
C ALA A 32 -16.68 1.46 -8.04
N TRP A 33 -15.94 1.02 -7.04
CA TRP A 33 -14.49 1.04 -7.03
C TRP A 33 -13.93 -0.38 -7.03
N ASP A 34 -12.85 -0.58 -7.78
CA ASP A 34 -12.04 -1.79 -7.73
C ASP A 34 -10.56 -1.44 -7.76
N PHE A 35 -9.73 -2.31 -7.21
CA PHE A 35 -8.28 -2.16 -7.21
C PHE A 35 -7.65 -3.20 -8.11
N LYS A 36 -7.17 -2.75 -9.28
CA LYS A 36 -6.42 -3.62 -10.18
C LYS A 36 -4.99 -3.76 -9.68
N ILE A 37 -4.68 -4.94 -9.14
CA ILE A 37 -3.35 -5.31 -8.65
C ILE A 37 -2.34 -5.28 -9.80
N ASP A 38 -1.15 -4.76 -9.49
CA ASP A 38 0.02 -4.87 -10.34
C ASP A 38 0.69 -6.24 -10.11
N ASN A 39 0.52 -7.15 -11.06
CA ASN A 39 1.03 -8.53 -10.94
C ASN A 39 2.57 -8.61 -11.00
N ASP A 40 3.23 -7.63 -11.60
CA ASP A 40 4.69 -7.56 -11.66
C ASP A 40 5.27 -7.01 -10.35
N ARG A 41 4.43 -6.32 -9.57
CA ARG A 41 4.76 -5.77 -8.25
C ARG A 41 3.89 -6.40 -7.17
N MET A 42 4.14 -7.68 -6.92
CA MET A 42 3.51 -8.41 -5.82
C MET A 42 3.62 -7.68 -4.49
N GLY A 43 2.65 -7.91 -3.60
CA GLY A 43 2.58 -7.24 -2.31
C GLY A 43 3.85 -7.34 -1.46
N ARG A 44 4.05 -6.34 -0.60
CA ARG A 44 5.21 -6.24 0.31
C ARG A 44 4.73 -6.04 1.74
N ALA A 45 5.46 -6.61 2.70
CA ALA A 45 5.26 -6.33 4.12
C ALA A 45 6.18 -5.19 4.55
N VAL A 46 5.62 -4.15 5.17
CA VAL A 46 6.37 -3.00 5.70
C VAL A 46 6.18 -2.93 7.21
N GLU A 47 7.29 -2.93 7.95
CA GLU A 47 7.32 -2.78 9.40
C GLU A 47 6.98 -1.34 9.81
N SER A 48 5.79 -1.14 10.41
CA SER A 48 5.27 0.21 10.70
C SER A 48 5.52 0.70 12.13
N SER A 49 6.09 -0.11 13.02
CA SER A 49 6.28 0.24 14.44
C SER A 49 7.04 1.56 14.63
N LYS A 50 8.12 1.76 13.86
CA LYS A 50 8.99 2.93 13.96
C LYS A 50 8.60 4.11 13.07
N ILE A 51 7.64 3.90 12.15
CA ILE A 51 7.20 4.91 11.18
C ILE A 51 6.33 5.96 11.89
N ARG A 52 6.72 7.24 11.73
CA ARG A 52 6.13 8.39 12.43
C ARG A 52 5.14 9.19 11.59
N GLY A 53 5.19 9.03 10.28
CA GLY A 53 4.40 9.84 9.35
C GLY A 53 4.25 9.23 7.97
N ALA A 54 3.45 9.92 7.14
CA ALA A 54 3.11 9.49 5.78
C ALA A 54 4.36 9.46 4.87
N GLU A 55 5.23 10.47 4.94
CA GLU A 55 6.43 10.53 4.09
C GLU A 55 7.47 9.45 4.44
N GLU A 56 7.63 9.14 5.72
CA GLU A 56 8.45 8.00 6.14
C GLU A 56 7.88 6.67 5.63
N LEU A 57 6.55 6.52 5.68
CA LEU A 57 5.87 5.34 5.13
C LEU A 57 6.09 5.21 3.62
N LYS A 58 5.92 6.30 2.84
CA LYS A 58 6.21 6.32 1.41
C LYS A 58 7.64 5.89 1.12
N THR A 59 8.61 6.44 1.86
CA THR A 59 10.02 6.07 1.74
C THR A 59 10.24 4.58 1.99
N CYS A 60 9.64 4.02 3.05
CA CYS A 60 9.73 2.59 3.35
C CYS A 60 9.08 1.71 2.25
N ILE A 61 7.97 2.16 1.67
CA ILE A 61 7.31 1.46 0.55
C ILE A 61 8.21 1.45 -0.67
N LEU A 62 8.74 2.62 -1.08
CA LEU A 62 9.67 2.70 -2.21
C LEU A 62 10.90 1.82 -1.99
N ALA A 63 11.43 1.77 -0.76
CA ALA A 63 12.51 0.85 -0.40
C ALA A 63 12.13 -0.62 -0.58
N ALA A 64 10.94 -1.02 -0.11
CA ALA A 64 10.45 -2.40 -0.21
C ALA A 64 10.21 -2.87 -1.65
N TYR A 65 9.97 -1.93 -2.56
CA TYR A 65 9.87 -2.18 -4.00
C TYR A 65 11.18 -1.96 -4.77
N GLY A 66 12.28 -1.59 -4.10
CA GLY A 66 13.58 -1.35 -4.77
C GLY A 66 13.63 -0.07 -5.61
N LEU A 67 12.80 0.93 -5.27
CA LEU A 67 12.59 2.15 -6.06
C LEU A 67 13.26 3.40 -5.47
N LEU A 68 14.01 3.27 -4.37
CA LEU A 68 14.72 4.40 -3.78
C LEU A 68 15.73 5.02 -4.77
N GLY A 69 15.73 6.34 -4.84
CA GLY A 69 16.61 7.10 -5.75
C GLY A 69 16.08 7.24 -7.18
N ARG A 70 14.95 6.60 -7.52
CA ARG A 70 14.22 6.87 -8.76
C ARG A 70 13.29 8.06 -8.56
N GLU A 71 12.95 8.76 -9.65
CA GLU A 71 11.95 9.83 -9.65
C GLU A 71 10.52 9.23 -9.67
N VAL A 72 10.19 8.53 -8.58
CA VAL A 72 8.93 7.79 -8.40
C VAL A 72 8.19 8.30 -7.16
N SER A 73 6.89 8.51 -7.28
CA SER A 73 5.99 8.80 -6.17
C SER A 73 5.16 7.58 -5.79
N ALA A 74 4.72 7.56 -4.53
CA ALA A 74 3.82 6.57 -3.98
C ALA A 74 2.56 7.25 -3.43
N GLU A 75 1.44 7.05 -4.13
CA GLU A 75 0.11 7.49 -3.68
C GLU A 75 -0.50 6.38 -2.82
N MET A 76 -0.74 6.69 -1.55
CA MET A 76 -1.15 5.72 -0.55
C MET A 76 -2.63 5.85 -0.23
N SER A 77 -3.31 4.72 -0.06
CA SER A 77 -4.73 4.68 0.30
C SER A 77 -5.06 3.41 1.06
N TYR A 78 -6.17 3.42 1.77
CA TYR A 78 -6.74 2.22 2.39
C TYR A 78 -8.23 2.17 2.07
N TRP A 79 -8.81 1.00 2.19
CA TRP A 79 -10.23 0.81 1.90
C TRP A 79 -10.93 0.22 3.11
N LEU A 80 -11.93 0.95 3.59
CA LEU A 80 -12.82 0.52 4.68
C LEU A 80 -14.03 -0.11 4.04
N ASN A 81 -13.89 -1.38 3.65
CA ASN A 81 -15.01 -2.14 3.16
C ASN A 81 -15.47 -3.03 4.32
N ASP A 82 -16.51 -2.60 5.04
CA ASP A 82 -17.24 -3.49 5.92
C ASP A 82 -18.21 -4.29 5.05
N GLY A 83 -18.21 -5.62 5.18
CA GLY A 83 -19.05 -6.50 4.35
C GLY A 83 -20.56 -6.19 4.45
N GLU A 84 -20.98 -5.36 5.41
CA GLU A 84 -22.32 -4.82 5.53
C GLU A 84 -22.61 -3.70 4.50
N SER A 85 -21.67 -2.80 4.21
CA SER A 85 -21.87 -1.71 3.23
C SER A 85 -21.97 -2.23 1.79
N GLU A 86 -21.24 -3.32 1.47
CA GLU A 86 -21.38 -4.04 0.21
C GLU A 86 -22.79 -4.63 0.02
N MET A 87 -23.40 -5.19 1.09
CA MET A 87 -24.75 -5.76 1.03
C MET A 87 -25.84 -4.72 0.76
N VAL A 88 -25.60 -3.45 1.10
CA VAL A 88 -26.55 -2.34 0.88
C VAL A 88 -26.23 -1.56 -0.41
N GLY A 89 -25.22 -1.97 -1.18
CA GLY A 89 -24.83 -1.34 -2.45
C GLY A 89 -24.13 0.01 -2.30
N LEU A 90 -23.71 0.37 -1.08
CA LEU A 90 -22.87 1.54 -0.82
C LEU A 90 -21.41 1.09 -0.92
N VAL A 91 -20.82 1.26 -2.10
CA VAL A 91 -19.39 0.99 -2.29
C VAL A 91 -18.62 2.21 -1.78
N ALA A 92 -17.91 2.08 -0.66
CA ALA A 92 -17.10 3.17 -0.12
C ALA A 92 -15.98 3.52 -1.12
N SER A 93 -15.64 4.80 -1.28
CA SER A 93 -14.44 5.18 -2.03
C SER A 93 -13.19 4.86 -1.22
N PRO A 94 -12.04 4.55 -1.85
CA PRO A 94 -10.78 4.43 -1.14
C PRO A 94 -10.42 5.75 -0.44
N VAL A 95 -9.83 5.63 0.75
CA VAL A 95 -9.44 6.77 1.58
C VAL A 95 -7.95 7.03 1.40
N GLU A 96 -7.61 8.23 0.94
CA GLU A 96 -6.23 8.64 0.71
C GLU A 96 -5.46 8.87 2.03
N ILE A 97 -4.16 8.57 2.01
CA ILE A 97 -3.21 8.89 3.07
C ILE A 97 -2.20 9.92 2.53
N ALA A 98 -2.57 11.20 2.58
CA ALA A 98 -1.73 12.29 2.11
C ALA A 98 -0.97 12.99 3.25
N THR A 99 -1.53 12.98 4.47
CA THR A 99 -0.99 13.72 5.61
C THR A 99 -0.61 12.82 6.79
N ASN A 100 0.14 13.38 7.74
CA ASN A 100 0.44 12.70 9.00
C ASN A 100 -0.82 12.43 9.84
N LYS A 101 -1.90 13.19 9.65
CA LYS A 101 -3.19 12.93 10.32
C LYS A 101 -3.81 11.65 9.76
N ASP A 102 -3.87 11.54 8.43
CA ASP A 102 -4.43 10.37 7.74
C ASP A 102 -3.64 9.11 8.08
N PHE A 103 -2.31 9.22 8.12
CA PHE A 103 -1.44 8.11 8.53
C PHE A 103 -1.75 7.63 9.96
N ARG A 104 -1.99 8.53 10.91
CA ARG A 104 -2.35 8.13 12.29
C ARG A 104 -3.71 7.44 12.34
N ILE A 105 -4.68 7.90 11.56
CA ILE A 105 -6.01 7.28 11.44
C ILE A 105 -5.85 5.87 10.88
N PHE A 106 -5.17 5.72 9.74
CA PHE A 106 -4.86 4.42 9.14
C PHE A 106 -4.17 3.49 10.13
N LYS A 107 -3.12 3.97 10.83
CA LYS A 107 -2.38 3.15 11.81
C LYS A 107 -3.26 2.70 12.98
N ALA A 108 -4.18 3.54 13.44
CA ALA A 108 -5.14 3.18 14.48
C ALA A 108 -6.14 2.12 13.98
N LEU A 109 -6.68 2.30 12.78
CA LEU A 109 -7.59 1.34 12.13
C LEU A 109 -6.92 0.00 11.89
N HIS A 110 -5.74 -0.01 11.27
CA HIS A 110 -4.96 -1.23 11.03
C HIS A 110 -4.49 -1.92 12.34
N ARG A 111 -4.40 -1.17 13.46
CA ARG A 111 -4.13 -1.77 14.77
C ARG A 111 -5.36 -2.47 15.34
N ALA A 112 -6.55 -1.91 15.11
CA ALA A 112 -7.82 -2.47 15.56
C ALA A 112 -8.26 -3.65 14.68
N ASP A 113 -8.05 -3.55 13.37
CA ASP A 113 -8.38 -4.57 12.38
C ASP A 113 -7.22 -4.77 11.40
N LYS A 114 -6.66 -5.98 11.41
CA LYS A 114 -5.53 -6.37 10.56
C LYS A 114 -5.91 -6.65 9.11
N SER A 115 -7.21 -6.71 8.80
CA SER A 115 -7.70 -6.87 7.44
C SER A 115 -7.56 -5.59 6.60
N VAL A 116 -7.42 -4.43 7.25
CA VAL A 116 -7.22 -3.14 6.58
C VAL A 116 -5.86 -3.12 5.89
N ASN A 117 -5.88 -3.30 4.57
CA ASN A 117 -4.69 -3.32 3.72
C ASN A 117 -4.30 -1.90 3.28
N LEU A 118 -3.00 -1.69 3.07
CA LEU A 118 -2.49 -0.49 2.44
C LEU A 118 -2.37 -0.72 0.93
N PHE A 119 -2.97 0.16 0.15
CA PHE A 119 -2.89 0.18 -1.31
C PHE A 119 -1.95 1.29 -1.74
N VAL A 120 -1.11 1.02 -2.72
CA VAL A 120 -0.20 2.01 -3.30
C VAL A 120 -0.32 2.05 -4.82
N THR A 121 -0.49 3.26 -5.35
CA THR A 121 -0.28 3.55 -6.77
C THR A 121 1.10 4.16 -6.93
N LEU A 122 1.96 3.51 -7.71
CA LEU A 122 3.31 3.98 -8.01
C LEU A 122 3.29 4.75 -9.33
N ARG A 123 3.87 5.95 -9.32
CA ARG A 123 3.95 6.82 -10.50
C ARG A 123 5.36 7.31 -10.74
N GLU A 124 5.78 7.38 -11.98
CA GLU A 124 7.07 7.92 -12.40
C GLU A 124 6.91 9.25 -13.14
N SER A 125 7.88 10.15 -12.97
CA SER A 125 7.98 11.39 -13.73
C SER A 125 8.67 11.11 -15.07
N VAL A 126 7.95 11.28 -16.18
CA VAL A 126 8.49 11.13 -17.53
C VAL A 126 8.15 12.39 -18.32
N GLY A 127 9.18 13.16 -18.70
CA GLY A 127 8.99 14.42 -19.43
C GLY A 127 8.23 15.48 -18.64
N GLY A 128 8.23 15.42 -17.30
CA GLY A 128 7.49 16.33 -16.42
C GLY A 128 6.05 15.91 -16.14
N GLU A 129 5.58 14.79 -16.69
CA GLU A 129 4.28 14.22 -16.39
C GLU A 129 4.40 13.00 -15.46
N MET A 130 3.49 12.90 -14.49
CA MET A 130 3.40 11.74 -13.61
C MET A 130 2.54 10.66 -14.27
N ILE A 131 3.17 9.59 -14.73
CA ILE A 131 2.50 8.43 -15.34
C ILE A 131 2.59 7.21 -14.43
N PHE A 132 1.73 6.21 -14.64
CA PHE A 132 1.86 4.94 -13.91
C PHE A 132 3.22 4.29 -14.19
N LEU A 133 3.89 3.88 -13.11
CA LEU A 133 5.19 3.22 -13.21
C LEU A 133 5.06 1.94 -14.04
N ARG A 134 5.74 1.88 -15.19
CA ARG A 134 5.68 0.71 -16.08
C ARG A 134 6.42 -0.46 -15.47
N SER A 135 5.88 -1.67 -15.60
CA SER A 135 6.62 -2.90 -15.29
C SER A 135 7.84 -3.00 -16.21
N GLU A 136 8.98 -3.42 -15.65
CA GLU A 136 10.22 -3.67 -16.39
C GLU A 136 10.23 -5.05 -17.03
#